data_AF-A0AAV2QLV7-F1
#
_entry.id   AF-A0AAV2QLV7-F1
#
_cell.length_a   1.000
_cell.length_b   1.000
_cell.length_c   1.000
_cell.angle_alpha   90.00
_cell.angle_beta   90.00
_cell.angle_gamma   90.00
#
_symmetry.space_group_name_H-M   'P 1'
#
loop_
_entity.id
_entity.type
_entity.pdbx_description
1 polymer ?
#
loop_
_entity_poly.entity_id
_entity_poly.type
_entity_poly.pdbx_seq_one_letter_code
_entity_poly.pdbx_strand_id
1 'polypeptide(L)'
;GSPVEVMFVDLQLTRLASLATDLNMFMFNSLEGSVRKPNVDQLLTAYYASFSSVLEGCTQVVPFTKEELVKEYKHKHGFGLLFGCVDVPLQITKDADIPDMENIDADNWQKQMLDSMETNPLLKPRFVAMFDEMLEEGLFL
;
A
#
# COMPACT_ATOMS: atom_id res chain seq x y z
N GLY A 1 -18.07 -12.72 12.22
CA GLY A 1 -18.31 -11.76 13.32
C GLY A 1 -18.29 -10.36 12.76
N SER A 2 -18.91 -9.40 13.44
CA SER A 2 -18.83 -7.98 13.07
C SER A 2 -17.70 -7.32 13.85
N PRO A 3 -16.66 -6.79 13.21
CA PRO A 3 -15.59 -6.06 13.90
C PRO A 3 -16.17 -4.90 14.72
N VAL A 4 -15.73 -4.74 15.97
CA VAL A 4 -16.20 -3.65 16.87
C VAL A 4 -15.21 -2.50 16.88
N GLU A 5 -13.90 -2.81 16.89
CA GLU A 5 -12.80 -1.84 16.92
C GLU A 5 -11.59 -2.39 16.14
N VAL A 6 -10.68 -1.50 15.75
CA VAL A 6 -9.43 -1.84 15.07
C VAL A 6 -8.26 -1.09 15.73
N MET A 7 -7.08 -1.71 15.73
CA MET A 7 -5.84 -1.14 16.27
C MET A 7 -4.70 -1.48 15.32
N PHE A 8 -3.83 -0.49 15.04
CA PHE A 8 -2.58 -0.75 14.35
C PHE A 8 -1.61 -1.48 15.27
N VAL A 9 -1.03 -2.56 14.77
CA VAL A 9 0.00 -3.36 15.43
C VAL A 9 1.26 -3.36 14.58
N ASP A 10 2.35 -3.90 15.12
CA ASP A 10 3.62 -4.08 14.41
C ASP A 10 4.19 -2.78 13.79
N LEU A 11 4.80 -1.96 14.66
CA LEU A 11 5.30 -0.62 14.33
C LEU A 11 6.75 -0.62 13.80
N GLN A 12 7.27 -1.78 13.37
CA GLN A 12 8.69 -1.95 13.03
C GLN A 12 9.18 -1.09 11.85
N LEU A 13 8.29 -0.65 10.97
CA LEU A 13 8.60 0.24 9.82
C LEU A 13 8.19 1.70 10.04
N THR A 14 7.81 2.07 11.27
CA THR A 14 7.39 3.44 11.61
C THR A 14 8.56 4.40 11.43
N ARG A 15 8.33 5.48 10.69
CA ARG A 15 9.34 6.50 10.40
C ARG A 15 8.70 7.87 10.23
N LEU A 16 9.50 8.92 10.38
CA LEU A 16 9.07 10.28 10.04
C LEU A 16 9.21 10.49 8.53
N ALA A 17 8.09 10.58 7.82
CA ALA A 17 8.05 10.76 6.37
C ALA A 17 6.78 11.51 5.94
N SER A 18 6.62 11.70 4.63
CA SER A 18 5.36 12.16 4.05
C SER A 18 4.26 11.13 4.35
N LEU A 19 3.13 11.56 4.91
CA LEU A 19 1.97 10.71 5.22
C LEU A 19 1.44 9.98 3.97
N ALA A 20 1.68 10.52 2.78
CA ALA A 20 1.32 9.89 1.52
C ALA A 20 2.06 8.57 1.30
N THR A 21 3.25 8.39 1.90
CA THR A 21 3.97 7.11 1.82
C THR A 21 3.27 6.01 2.62
N ASP A 22 2.72 6.34 3.79
CA ASP A 22 1.94 5.39 4.61
C ASP A 22 0.60 5.07 3.94
N LEU A 23 -0.07 6.06 3.35
CA LEU A 23 -1.28 5.85 2.56
C LEU A 23 -1.01 4.94 1.37
N ASN A 24 0.06 5.18 0.61
CA ASN A 24 0.44 4.33 -0.51
C ASN A 24 0.72 2.89 -0.05
N MET A 25 1.52 2.71 1.00
CA MET A 25 1.82 1.39 1.56
C MET A 25 0.54 0.66 1.96
N PHE A 26 -0.36 1.31 2.70
CA PHE A 26 -1.62 0.72 3.13
C PHE A 26 -2.51 0.34 1.95
N MET A 27 -2.73 1.25 0.99
CA MET A 27 -3.63 1.03 -0.15
C MET A 27 -3.12 -0.07 -1.10
N PHE A 28 -1.83 -0.11 -1.38
CA PHE A 28 -1.26 -1.07 -2.31
C PHE A 28 -1.10 -2.47 -1.72
N ASN A 29 -0.79 -2.58 -0.41
CA ASN A 29 -0.67 -3.88 0.25
C ASN A 29 -2.03 -4.48 0.64
N SER A 30 -2.93 -3.66 1.17
CA SER A 30 -4.14 -4.16 1.84
C SER A 30 -5.34 -4.30 0.91
N LEU A 31 -5.38 -3.54 -0.19
CA LEU A 31 -6.53 -3.49 -1.10
C LEU A 31 -6.20 -4.10 -2.46
N GLU A 32 -7.12 -4.90 -2.98
CA GLU A 32 -7.12 -5.29 -4.39
C GLU A 32 -7.40 -4.08 -5.28
N GLY A 33 -6.89 -4.08 -6.51
CA GLY A 33 -7.11 -2.97 -7.45
C GLY A 33 -8.58 -2.69 -7.74
N SER A 34 -9.43 -3.73 -7.75
CA SER A 34 -10.88 -3.64 -7.90
C SER A 34 -11.57 -2.86 -6.77
N VAL A 35 -10.95 -2.82 -5.58
CA VAL A 35 -11.42 -2.06 -4.42
C VAL A 35 -10.70 -0.72 -4.35
N ARG A 36 -9.39 -0.69 -4.53
CA ARG A 36 -8.58 0.52 -4.41
C ARG A 36 -9.00 1.60 -5.41
N LYS A 37 -8.97 1.29 -6.72
CA LYS A 37 -9.19 2.27 -7.80
C LYS A 37 -10.50 3.04 -7.67
N PRO A 38 -11.68 2.40 -7.55
CA PRO A 38 -12.94 3.14 -7.49
C PRO A 38 -13.17 3.86 -6.17
N ASN A 39 -12.48 3.48 -5.08
CA ASN A 39 -12.71 4.03 -3.75
C ASN A 39 -11.62 5.01 -3.27
N VAL A 40 -10.54 5.22 -4.05
CA VAL A 40 -9.37 5.98 -3.59
C VAL A 40 -9.71 7.41 -3.16
N ASP A 41 -10.57 8.13 -3.90
CA ASP A 41 -10.97 9.49 -3.51
C ASP A 41 -11.79 9.50 -2.21
N GLN A 42 -12.70 8.54 -2.04
CA GLN A 42 -13.47 8.41 -0.80
C GLN A 42 -12.56 8.11 0.39
N LEU A 43 -11.59 7.20 0.22
CA LEU A 43 -10.63 6.84 1.26
C LEU A 43 -9.73 8.02 1.64
N LEU A 44 -9.22 8.77 0.66
CA LEU A 44 -8.43 9.97 0.92
C LEU A 44 -9.27 11.08 1.58
N THR A 45 -10.55 11.20 1.21
CA THR A 45 -11.49 12.12 1.87
C THR A 45 -11.70 11.74 3.34
N ALA A 46 -11.93 10.46 3.63
CA ALA A 46 -12.13 9.96 4.98
C ALA A 46 -10.87 10.14 5.84
N TYR A 47 -9.68 9.88 5.26
CA TYR A 47 -8.41 10.14 5.92
C TYR A 47 -8.24 11.64 6.23
N TYR A 48 -8.44 12.51 5.24
CA TYR A 48 -8.28 13.96 5.41
C TYR A 48 -9.23 14.51 6.48
N ALA A 49 -10.49 14.08 6.48
CA ALA A 49 -11.47 14.48 7.49
C ALA A 49 -11.06 14.03 8.90
N SER A 50 -10.60 12.78 9.05
CA SER A 50 -10.15 12.24 10.33
C SER A 50 -8.90 12.95 10.83
N PHE A 51 -7.91 13.16 9.96
CA PHE A 51 -6.68 13.89 10.25
C PHE A 51 -6.97 15.33 10.70
N SER A 52 -7.85 16.02 9.97
CA SER A 52 -8.28 17.39 10.30
C SER A 52 -8.95 17.45 11.66
N SER A 53 -9.89 16.54 11.94
CA SER A 53 -10.59 16.49 13.23
C SER A 53 -9.65 16.27 14.41
N VAL A 54 -8.63 15.42 14.25
CA VAL A 54 -7.60 15.19 15.29
C VAL A 54 -6.76 16.45 15.53
N LEU A 55 -6.33 17.15 14.48
CA LEU A 55 -5.56 18.38 14.63
C LEU A 55 -6.38 19.50 15.25
N GLU A 56 -7.64 19.67 14.84
CA GLU A 56 -8.56 20.65 15.42
C GLU A 56 -8.77 20.39 16.92
N GLY A 57 -8.95 19.12 17.32
CA GLY A 57 -9.04 18.73 18.74
C GLY A 57 -7.77 19.05 19.54
N CYS A 58 -6.62 19.11 18.88
CA CYS A 58 -5.34 19.54 19.43
C CYS A 58 -5.08 21.06 19.27
N THR A 59 -6.07 21.84 18.84
CA THR A 59 -5.95 23.29 18.55
C THR A 59 -4.89 23.63 17.49
N GLN A 60 -4.61 22.69 16.59
CA GLN A 60 -3.68 22.84 15.46
C GLN A 60 -4.45 23.07 14.15
N VAL A 61 -3.77 23.72 13.20
CA VAL A 61 -4.29 23.94 11.84
C VAL A 61 -3.75 22.86 10.92
N VAL A 62 -4.59 22.36 10.02
CA VAL A 62 -4.18 21.43 8.97
C VAL A 62 -3.22 22.12 8.01
N PRO A 63 -1.99 21.60 7.80
CA PRO A 63 -0.96 22.33 7.07
C PRO A 63 -1.04 22.20 5.55
N PHE A 64 -2.05 21.48 5.01
CA PHE A 64 -2.24 21.23 3.59
C PHE A 64 -3.74 21.06 3.26
N THR A 65 -4.12 21.21 2.00
CA THR A 65 -5.48 20.96 1.52
C THR A 65 -5.71 19.50 1.10
N LYS A 66 -6.97 19.09 0.90
CA LYS A 66 -7.28 17.76 0.35
C LYS A 66 -6.66 17.58 -1.04
N GLU A 67 -6.64 18.62 -1.87
CA GLU A 67 -6.08 18.58 -3.22
C GLU A 67 -4.55 18.38 -3.17
N GLU A 68 -3.87 19.04 -2.23
CA GLU A 68 -2.44 18.83 -1.99
C GLU A 68 -2.15 17.40 -1.51
N LEU A 69 -3.00 16.84 -0.64
CA LEU A 69 -2.92 15.44 -0.24
C LEU A 69 -3.07 14.48 -1.43
N VAL A 70 -4.09 14.68 -2.29
CA VAL A 70 -4.30 13.84 -3.48
C VAL A 70 -3.10 13.92 -4.42
N LYS A 71 -2.57 15.13 -4.63
CA LYS A 71 -1.39 15.36 -5.47
C LYS A 71 -0.16 14.64 -4.91
N GLU A 72 0.10 14.76 -3.61
CA GLU A 72 1.23 14.11 -2.95
C GLU A 72 1.05 12.57 -2.93
N TYR A 73 -0.17 12.06 -2.72
CA TYR A 73 -0.47 10.63 -2.84
C TYR A 73 -0.09 10.06 -4.21
N LYS A 74 -0.50 10.73 -5.29
CA LYS A 74 -0.11 10.36 -6.66
C LYS A 74 1.39 10.47 -6.89
N HIS A 75 2.02 11.52 -6.37
CA HIS A 75 3.48 11.70 -6.47
C HIS A 75 4.27 10.59 -5.76
N LYS A 76 3.67 9.91 -4.78
CA LYS A 76 4.25 8.75 -4.07
C LYS A 76 3.78 7.38 -4.60
N HIS A 77 3.07 7.31 -5.72
CA HIS A 77 2.65 6.03 -6.33
C HIS A 77 3.80 5.04 -6.57
N GLY A 78 4.98 5.52 -6.98
CA GLY A 78 6.15 4.66 -7.15
C GLY A 78 6.60 3.98 -5.85
N PHE A 79 6.38 4.63 -4.70
CA PHE A 79 6.62 4.04 -3.38
C PHE A 79 5.59 2.95 -3.09
N GLY A 80 4.31 3.19 -3.40
CA GLY A 80 3.25 2.19 -3.28
C GLY A 80 3.49 0.96 -4.16
N LEU A 81 3.91 1.16 -5.42
CA LEU A 81 4.28 0.06 -6.31
C LEU A 81 5.44 -0.75 -5.74
N LEU A 82 6.51 -0.09 -5.28
CA LEU A 82 7.69 -0.77 -4.74
C LEU A 82 7.31 -1.68 -3.56
N PHE A 83 6.58 -1.16 -2.57
CA PHE A 83 6.14 -1.94 -1.42
C PHE A 83 5.11 -3.00 -1.82
N GLY A 84 4.18 -2.69 -2.71
CA GLY A 84 3.23 -3.66 -3.24
C GLY A 84 3.91 -4.84 -3.93
N CYS A 85 5.02 -4.61 -4.63
CA CYS A 85 5.80 -5.68 -5.28
C CYS A 85 6.60 -6.54 -4.28
N VAL A 86 6.96 -6.00 -3.11
CA VAL A 86 7.78 -6.70 -2.10
C VAL A 86 6.90 -7.39 -1.05
N ASP A 87 5.92 -6.68 -0.51
CA ASP A 87 5.14 -7.12 0.65
C ASP A 87 3.97 -8.01 0.28
N VAL A 88 3.26 -7.71 -0.83
CA VAL A 88 2.09 -8.51 -1.23
C VAL A 88 2.46 -9.98 -1.42
N PRO A 89 3.57 -10.35 -2.10
CA PRO A 89 3.96 -11.75 -2.20
C PRO A 89 4.20 -12.40 -0.82
N LEU A 90 4.85 -11.70 0.10
CA LEU A 90 5.11 -12.22 1.46
C LEU A 90 3.81 -12.45 2.23
N GLN A 91 2.79 -11.60 2.04
CA GLN A 91 1.51 -11.69 2.74
C GLN A 91 0.59 -12.81 2.22
N ILE A 92 0.69 -13.15 0.93
CA ILE A 92 -0.19 -14.17 0.31
C ILE A 92 0.50 -15.52 0.13
N THR A 93 1.81 -15.58 0.34
CA THR A 93 2.57 -16.83 0.40
C THR A 93 2.22 -17.55 1.70
N LYS A 94 2.07 -18.88 1.63
CA LYS A 94 1.78 -19.68 2.83
C LYS A 94 3.00 -19.63 3.75
N ASP A 95 2.77 -19.61 5.07
CA ASP A 95 3.84 -19.53 6.07
C ASP A 95 4.98 -20.54 5.87
N ALA A 96 4.66 -21.75 5.41
CA ALA A 96 5.65 -22.82 5.16
C ALA A 96 6.60 -22.52 3.97
N ASP A 97 6.20 -21.61 3.09
CA ASP A 97 6.90 -21.25 1.86
C ASP A 97 7.53 -19.84 1.96
N ILE A 98 7.38 -19.14 3.10
CA ILE A 98 8.05 -17.86 3.33
C ILE A 98 9.54 -18.11 3.55
N PRO A 99 10.45 -17.48 2.78
CA PRO A 99 11.87 -17.67 2.95
C PRO A 99 12.35 -17.18 4.32
N ASP A 100 13.43 -17.79 4.80
CA ASP A 100 14.20 -17.19 5.89
C ASP A 100 14.76 -15.83 5.43
N MET A 101 14.17 -14.76 5.97
CA MET A 101 14.51 -13.39 5.59
C MET A 101 15.92 -12.98 6.03
N GLU A 102 16.55 -13.72 6.95
CA GLU A 102 17.94 -13.49 7.37
C GLU A 102 18.95 -14.09 6.38
N ASN A 103 18.55 -15.09 5.60
CA ASN A 103 19.41 -15.85 4.69
C ASN A 103 18.82 -15.94 3.27
N ILE A 104 18.34 -14.81 2.74
CA ILE A 104 17.75 -14.76 1.38
C ILE A 104 18.83 -14.96 0.33
N ASP A 105 18.70 -16.05 -0.43
CA ASP A 105 19.35 -16.19 -1.74
C ASP A 105 18.52 -15.44 -2.78
N ALA A 106 19.09 -14.37 -3.33
CA ALA A 106 18.39 -13.46 -4.24
C ALA A 106 17.94 -14.14 -5.55
N ASP A 107 18.75 -15.04 -6.11
CA ASP A 107 18.42 -15.73 -7.36
C ASP A 107 17.30 -16.76 -7.13
N ASN A 108 17.37 -17.48 -6.01
CA ASN A 108 16.32 -18.39 -5.61
C ASN A 108 15.00 -17.65 -5.32
N TRP A 109 15.08 -16.51 -4.63
CA TRP A 109 13.90 -15.67 -4.34
C TRP A 109 13.24 -15.15 -5.61
N GLN A 110 14.04 -14.62 -6.56
CA GLN A 110 13.50 -14.16 -7.83
C GLN A 110 12.76 -15.28 -8.57
N LYS A 111 13.34 -16.49 -8.60
CA LYS A 111 12.70 -17.64 -9.23
C LYS A 111 11.39 -18.03 -8.53
N GLN A 112 11.39 -18.11 -7.20
CA GLN A 112 10.18 -18.40 -6.42
C GLN A 112 9.08 -17.37 -6.65
N MET A 113 9.43 -16.09 -6.75
CA MET A 113 8.47 -15.03 -7.06
C MET A 113 7.85 -15.20 -8.45
N LEU A 114 8.66 -15.50 -9.47
CA LEU A 114 8.15 -15.78 -10.82
C LEU A 114 7.23 -17.01 -10.84
N ASP A 115 7.63 -18.09 -10.17
CA ASP A 115 6.81 -19.31 -10.07
C ASP A 115 5.48 -19.03 -9.31
N SER A 116 5.52 -18.20 -8.26
CA SER A 116 4.33 -17.77 -7.50
C SER A 116 3.39 -16.92 -8.35
N MET A 117 3.91 -16.08 -9.26
CA MET A 117 3.06 -15.31 -10.18
C MET A 117 2.26 -16.21 -11.14
N GLU A 118 2.77 -17.39 -11.47
CA GLU A 118 2.07 -18.36 -12.33
C GLU A 118 1.10 -19.25 -11.54
N THR A 119 1.45 -19.58 -10.30
CA THR A 119 0.74 -20.59 -9.50
C THR A 119 -0.23 -20.02 -8.47
N ASN A 120 -0.01 -18.80 -7.99
CA ASN A 120 -0.86 -18.14 -6.99
C ASN A 120 -1.93 -17.27 -7.67
N PRO A 121 -3.22 -17.66 -7.62
CA PRO A 121 -4.29 -16.93 -8.29
C PRO A 121 -4.54 -15.53 -7.71
N LEU A 122 -4.01 -15.22 -6.52
CA LEU A 122 -4.17 -13.91 -5.88
C LEU A 122 -3.06 -12.92 -6.29
N LEU A 123 -1.89 -13.40 -6.69
CA LEU A 123 -0.72 -12.55 -6.93
C LEU A 123 -0.81 -11.81 -8.26
N LYS A 124 -1.05 -12.55 -9.35
CA LYS A 124 -1.05 -12.01 -10.71
C LYS A 124 -2.09 -10.90 -10.90
N PRO A 125 -3.36 -11.03 -10.48
CA PRO A 125 -4.33 -9.95 -10.62
C PRO A 125 -3.95 -8.68 -9.85
N ARG A 126 -3.34 -8.82 -8.67
CA ARG A 126 -2.86 -7.68 -7.89
C ARG A 126 -1.75 -6.93 -8.61
N PHE A 127 -0.77 -7.64 -9.15
CA PHE A 127 0.35 -7.04 -9.88
C PHE A 127 -0.13 -6.34 -11.15
N VAL A 128 -0.94 -7.03 -11.97
CA VAL A 128 -1.52 -6.43 -13.19
C VAL A 128 -2.26 -5.14 -12.85
N ALA A 129 -3.12 -5.14 -11.83
CA ALA A 129 -3.85 -3.94 -11.45
C ALA A 129 -2.94 -2.79 -10.96
N MET A 130 -1.85 -3.09 -10.27
CA MET A 130 -0.85 -2.08 -9.87
C MET A 130 -0.16 -1.48 -11.08
N PHE A 131 0.36 -2.31 -12.00
CA PHE A 131 1.05 -1.82 -13.19
C PHE A 131 0.13 -1.06 -14.15
N ASP A 132 -1.13 -1.50 -14.32
CA ASP A 132 -2.13 -0.78 -15.12
C ASP A 132 -2.40 0.61 -14.53
N GLU A 133 -2.53 0.73 -13.21
CA GLU A 133 -2.69 2.02 -12.51
C GLU A 133 -1.49 2.95 -12.74
N MET A 134 -0.26 2.41 -12.69
CA MET A 134 0.94 3.20 -12.94
C MET A 134 1.05 3.68 -14.39
N LEU A 135 0.60 2.87 -15.35
CA LEU A 135 0.53 3.25 -16.76
C LEU A 135 -0.50 4.36 -17.00
N GLU A 136 -1.70 4.22 -16.42
CA GLU A 136 -2.78 5.22 -16.49
C GLU A 136 -2.35 6.57 -15.90
N GLU A 137 -1.59 6.54 -14.81
CA GLU A 137 -1.08 7.74 -14.12
C GLU A 137 0.22 8.28 -14.74
N GLY A 138 0.73 7.66 -15.80
CA GLY A 138 1.91 8.13 -16.53
C GLY A 138 3.22 8.01 -15.76
N LEU A 139 3.32 7.08 -14.80
CA LEU A 139 4.51 6.93 -13.97
C LEU A 139 5.72 6.37 -14.74
N PHE A 140 5.49 5.65 -15.84
CA PHE A 140 6.53 5.03 -16.66
C PHE A 140 6.85 5.78 -17.97
N LEU A 141 6.22 6.93 -18.21
CA LEU A 141 6.33 7.75 -19.43
C LEU A 141 6.92 9.13 -19.11
#